data_AF-A0A955QXN2-F1
#
_entry.id   AF-A0A955QXN2-F1
#
_cell.length_a   1.000
_cell.length_b   1.000
_cell.length_c   1.000
_cell.angle_alpha   90.00
_cell.angle_beta   90.00
_cell.angle_gamma   90.00
#
_symmetry.space_group_name_H-M   'P 1'
#
loop_
_entity.id
_entity.type
_entity.pdbx_description
1 polymer ?
#
loop_
_entity_poly.entity_id
_entity_poly.type
_entity_poly.pdbx_seq_one_letter_code
_entity_poly.pdbx_strand_id
1 'polypeptide(L)'
;MFSEENTVEQMVLDTLCESVTSNMVAEELASYGGEIKGWRFVSAEELPRQHSDVLVESMVRDALIRLNPEIKAQPDRADEVLYRLRTIPLSVQSEGLVRANELFAEWLRGEKSMPFGERGEHTPVRLIDFENLSNN
;
A
#
# COMPACT_ATOMS: atom_id res chain seq x y z
N MET A 1 -4.60 -8.98 31.09
CA MET A 1 -3.45 -8.62 31.95
C MET A 1 -2.86 -7.35 31.36
N PHE A 2 -2.68 -6.30 32.16
CA PHE A 2 -2.20 -4.99 31.69
C PHE A 2 -0.68 -5.03 31.47
N SER A 3 -0.22 -4.53 30.33
CA SER A 3 1.20 -4.27 30.02
C SER A 3 1.32 -2.96 29.24
N GLU A 4 2.52 -2.37 29.25
CA GLU A 4 2.83 -1.14 28.51
C GLU A 4 2.63 -1.34 27.00
N GLU A 5 3.13 -2.45 26.45
CA GLU A 5 2.95 -2.81 25.03
C GLU A 5 1.47 -2.85 24.62
N ASN A 6 0.63 -3.50 25.42
CA ASN A 6 -0.81 -3.58 25.14
C ASN A 6 -1.50 -2.20 25.23
N THR A 7 -1.00 -1.30 26.09
CA THR A 7 -1.60 0.02 26.29
C THR A 7 -1.20 0.99 25.17
N VAL A 8 0.05 0.91 24.71
CA VAL A 8 0.55 1.69 23.58
C VAL A 8 -0.13 1.25 22.28
N GLU A 9 -0.29 -0.05 22.06
CA GLU A 9 -1.01 -0.57 20.90
C GLU A 9 -2.45 -0.04 20.85
N GLN A 10 -3.20 -0.17 21.96
CA GLN A 10 -4.58 0.34 22.01
C GLN A 10 -4.64 1.86 21.79
N MET A 11 -3.71 2.63 22.37
CA MET A 11 -3.63 4.09 22.13
C MET A 11 -3.42 4.42 20.64
N VAL A 12 -2.56 3.68 19.94
CA VAL A 12 -2.33 3.86 18.49
C VAL A 12 -3.59 3.49 17.69
N LEU A 13 -4.27 2.40 18.04
CA LEU A 13 -5.51 1.99 17.39
C LEU A 13 -6.61 3.03 17.56
N ASP A 14 -6.82 3.53 18.77
CA ASP A 14 -7.83 4.55 19.08
C ASP A 14 -7.53 5.84 18.30
N THR A 15 -6.26 6.25 18.25
CA THR A 15 -5.85 7.48 17.55
C THR A 15 -6.01 7.37 16.04
N LEU A 16 -5.70 6.21 15.45
CA LEU A 16 -5.69 6.05 14.00
C LEU A 16 -7.02 5.54 13.42
N CYS A 17 -7.79 4.76 14.18
CA CYS A 17 -8.99 4.06 13.67
C CYS A 17 -10.31 4.69 14.12
N GLU A 18 -10.36 5.36 15.27
CA GLU A 18 -11.60 5.98 15.75
C GLU A 18 -11.75 7.42 15.28
N SER A 19 -12.96 7.81 14.88
CA SER A 19 -13.33 9.21 14.84
C SER A 19 -13.43 9.70 16.28
N VAL A 20 -12.42 10.44 16.74
CA VAL A 20 -12.31 11.04 18.09
C VAL A 20 -13.69 11.26 18.74
N THR A 21 -14.04 10.42 19.71
CA THR A 21 -15.19 10.69 20.56
C THR A 21 -14.85 11.89 21.45
N SER A 22 -15.79 12.83 21.61
CA SER A 22 -15.60 14.23 22.04
C SER A 22 -14.91 14.48 23.41
N ASN A 23 -14.36 13.48 24.10
CA ASN A 23 -13.79 13.59 25.45
C ASN A 23 -12.36 13.04 25.61
N MET A 24 -11.62 12.76 24.51
CA MET A 24 -10.22 12.31 24.59
C MET A 24 -9.27 13.34 23.96
N VAL A 25 -8.07 13.49 24.54
CA VAL A 25 -6.97 14.23 23.90
C VAL A 25 -6.46 13.35 22.77
N ALA A 26 -6.87 13.64 21.54
CA ALA A 26 -6.41 12.97 20.34
C ALA A 26 -5.62 13.95 19.47
N GLU A 27 -4.65 13.45 18.72
CA GLU A 27 -4.04 14.22 17.63
C GLU A 27 -5.10 14.54 16.57
N GLU A 28 -4.96 15.70 15.92
CA GLU A 28 -5.87 16.09 14.85
C GLU A 28 -5.74 15.08 13.71
N LEU A 29 -6.84 14.41 13.38
CA LEU A 29 -6.84 13.40 12.32
C LEU A 29 -6.37 14.05 11.01
N ALA A 30 -5.39 13.44 10.36
CA ALA A 30 -4.87 13.94 9.11
C ALA A 30 -5.98 13.95 8.04
N SER A 31 -6.32 15.16 7.57
CA SER A 31 -7.25 15.35 6.46
C SER A 31 -6.49 15.20 5.15
N TYR A 32 -6.85 14.20 4.35
CA TYR A 32 -6.28 13.96 3.03
C TYR A 32 -7.37 14.17 1.98
N GLY A 33 -7.21 15.19 1.12
CA GLY A 33 -8.20 15.47 0.07
C GLY A 33 -9.55 16.01 0.57
N GLY A 34 -9.59 16.60 1.78
CA GLY A 34 -10.80 17.19 2.35
C GLY A 34 -11.66 16.21 3.16
N GLU A 35 -11.26 14.95 3.27
CA GLU A 35 -11.89 13.94 4.11
C GLU A 35 -10.95 13.51 5.24
N ILE A 36 -11.53 13.32 6.42
CA ILE A 36 -10.86 12.65 7.54
C ILE A 36 -10.80 11.17 7.18
N LYS A 37 -9.64 10.68 6.75
CA LYS A 37 -9.43 9.26 6.49
C LYS A 37 -8.88 8.61 7.76
N GLY A 38 -9.68 7.70 8.34
CA GLY A 38 -9.23 6.81 9.41
C GLY A 38 -8.51 5.59 8.84
N TRP A 39 -7.56 5.06 9.60
CA TRP A 39 -6.96 3.76 9.33
C TRP A 39 -7.94 2.66 9.72
N ARG A 40 -7.89 1.54 8.99
CA ARG A 40 -8.59 0.32 9.40
C ARG A 40 -7.56 -0.65 9.92
N PHE A 41 -7.65 -0.97 11.21
CA PHE A 41 -6.85 -2.05 11.78
C PHE A 41 -7.25 -3.40 11.19
N VAL A 42 -6.23 -4.22 10.90
CA VAL A 42 -6.37 -5.61 10.48
C VAL A 42 -5.34 -6.41 11.27
N SER A 43 -5.79 -7.42 11.99
CA SER A 43 -4.89 -8.26 12.79
C SER A 43 -3.94 -9.07 11.91
N ALA A 44 -2.80 -9.50 12.47
CA ALA A 44 -1.82 -10.28 11.72
C ALA A 44 -2.42 -11.61 11.20
N GLU A 45 -3.34 -12.21 11.97
CA GLU A 45 -4.05 -13.45 11.64
C GLU A 45 -5.06 -13.28 10.50
N GLU A 46 -5.59 -12.08 10.30
CA GLU A 46 -6.54 -11.76 9.24
C GLU A 46 -5.86 -11.34 7.93
N LEU A 47 -4.54 -11.10 7.95
CA LEU A 47 -3.79 -10.81 6.73
C LEU A 47 -3.64 -12.09 5.91
N PRO A 48 -4.10 -12.12 4.63
CA PRO A 48 -4.01 -13.29 3.77
C PRO A 48 -2.59 -13.46 3.19
N ARG A 49 -1.59 -13.62 4.06
CA ARG A 49 -0.18 -13.84 3.70
C ARG A 49 0.51 -14.77 4.70
N GLN A 50 1.58 -15.42 4.29
CA GLN A 50 2.46 -16.15 5.19
C GLN A 50 3.40 -15.18 5.92
N HIS A 51 3.97 -15.61 7.05
CA HIS A 51 4.96 -14.80 7.78
C HIS A 51 6.22 -14.51 6.96
N SER A 52 6.56 -15.37 6.00
CA SER A 52 7.67 -15.19 5.07
C SER A 52 7.37 -14.21 3.93
N ASP A 53 6.10 -13.89 3.70
CA ASP A 53 5.70 -13.03 2.59
C ASP A 53 5.94 -11.57 2.95
N VAL A 54 6.63 -10.87 2.06
CA VAL A 54 6.94 -9.44 2.21
C VAL A 54 5.72 -8.57 1.92
N LEU A 55 4.84 -9.02 1.02
CA LEU A 55 3.67 -8.28 0.56
C LEU A 55 2.40 -9.10 0.81
N VAL A 56 1.30 -8.42 1.10
CA VAL A 56 -0.04 -9.03 1.05
C VAL A 56 -0.53 -8.95 -0.40
N GLU A 57 -0.14 -9.93 -1.22
CA GLU A 57 -0.26 -9.81 -2.67
C GLU A 57 -1.69 -9.67 -3.17
N SER A 58 -2.66 -10.30 -2.51
CA SER A 58 -4.08 -10.13 -2.83
C SER A 58 -4.53 -8.66 -2.67
N MET A 59 -4.14 -8.01 -1.58
CA MET A 59 -4.45 -6.60 -1.34
C MET A 59 -3.75 -5.67 -2.35
N VAL A 60 -2.48 -5.96 -2.68
CA VAL A 60 -1.74 -5.20 -3.69
C VAL A 60 -2.38 -5.38 -5.07
N ARG A 61 -2.81 -6.60 -5.42
CA ARG A 61 -3.52 -6.90 -6.67
C ARG A 61 -4.80 -6.09 -6.80
N ASP A 62 -5.61 -6.08 -5.75
CA ASP A 62 -6.87 -5.34 -5.72
C ASP A 62 -6.64 -3.83 -5.83
N ALA A 63 -5.61 -3.31 -5.15
CA ALA A 63 -5.21 -1.91 -5.28
C ALA A 63 -4.75 -1.56 -6.71
N LEU A 64 -3.92 -2.41 -7.34
CA LEU A 64 -3.47 -2.22 -8.71
C LEU A 64 -4.65 -2.15 -9.70
N ILE A 65 -5.62 -3.05 -9.57
CA ILE A 65 -6.85 -3.07 -10.39
C ILE A 65 -7.68 -1.81 -10.15
N ARG A 66 -7.76 -1.35 -8.91
CA ARG A 66 -8.54 -0.17 -8.54
C ARG A 66 -7.92 1.13 -9.06
N LEU A 67 -6.60 1.26 -9.01
CA LEU A 67 -5.87 2.49 -9.32
C LEU A 67 -5.48 2.64 -10.80
N ASN A 68 -5.50 1.57 -11.58
CA ASN A 68 -5.01 1.57 -12.97
C ASN A 68 -6.09 1.07 -13.94
N PRO A 69 -6.68 1.94 -14.78
CA PRO A 69 -7.71 1.56 -15.75
C PRO A 69 -7.29 0.42 -16.70
N GLU A 70 -6.04 0.42 -17.12
CA GLU A 70 -5.47 -0.56 -18.05
C GLU A 70 -5.32 -1.94 -17.41
N ILE A 71 -5.08 -1.99 -16.10
CA ILE A 71 -5.06 -3.23 -15.30
C ILE A 71 -6.49 -3.65 -14.97
N LYS A 72 -7.39 -2.70 -14.70
CA LYS A 72 -8.82 -2.99 -14.51
C LYS A 72 -9.45 -3.65 -15.73
N ALA A 73 -9.07 -3.22 -16.93
CA ALA A 73 -9.55 -3.80 -18.18
C ALA A 73 -9.07 -5.25 -18.39
N GLN A 74 -7.88 -5.59 -17.90
CA GLN A 74 -7.33 -6.95 -17.96
C GLN A 74 -6.61 -7.29 -16.64
N PRO A 75 -7.34 -7.81 -15.62
CA PRO A 75 -6.82 -8.01 -14.27
C PRO A 75 -5.56 -8.88 -14.15
N ASP A 76 -5.32 -9.80 -15.09
CA ASP A 76 -4.13 -10.66 -15.12
C ASP A 76 -2.83 -9.86 -15.27
N ARG A 77 -2.90 -8.61 -15.78
CA ARG A 77 -1.76 -7.69 -15.85
C ARG A 77 -1.21 -7.33 -14.46
N ALA A 78 -2.04 -7.41 -13.43
CA ALA A 78 -1.62 -7.16 -12.05
C ALA A 78 -0.57 -8.19 -11.61
N ASP A 79 -0.66 -9.44 -12.08
CA ASP A 79 0.27 -10.51 -11.71
C ASP A 79 1.67 -10.23 -12.29
N GLU A 80 1.74 -9.60 -13.47
CA GLU A 80 3.00 -9.19 -14.09
C GLU A 80 3.70 -8.06 -13.32
N VAL A 81 2.92 -7.15 -12.74
CA VAL A 81 3.42 -6.08 -11.86
C VAL A 81 3.88 -6.66 -10.53
N LEU A 82 3.06 -7.54 -9.92
CA LEU A 82 3.38 -8.22 -8.66
C LEU A 82 4.67 -9.00 -8.75
N TYR A 83 4.89 -9.73 -9.85
CA TYR A 83 6.14 -10.44 -10.06
C TYR A 83 7.35 -9.50 -9.98
N ARG A 84 7.29 -8.34 -10.65
CA ARG A 84 8.37 -7.35 -10.59
C ARG A 84 8.55 -6.78 -9.18
N LEU A 85 7.46 -6.41 -8.50
CA LEU A 85 7.53 -5.91 -7.12
C LEU A 85 8.16 -6.92 -6.16
N ARG A 86 7.79 -8.20 -6.28
CA ARG A 86 8.36 -9.29 -5.46
C ARG A 86 9.86 -9.45 -5.67
N THR A 87 10.35 -9.25 -6.89
CA THR A 87 11.79 -9.40 -7.17
C THR A 87 12.66 -8.34 -6.48
N ILE A 88 12.12 -7.17 -6.14
CA ILE A 88 12.93 -6.07 -5.57
C ILE A 88 13.47 -6.40 -4.16
N PRO A 89 12.65 -6.83 -3.19
CA PRO A 89 13.19 -7.29 -1.90
C PRO A 89 14.13 -8.49 -2.02
N LEU A 90 13.89 -9.37 -3.00
CA LEU A 90 14.74 -10.55 -3.23
C LEU A 90 16.11 -10.19 -3.81
N SER A 91 16.23 -9.10 -4.58
CA SER A 91 17.49 -8.67 -5.19
C SER A 91 18.45 -8.02 -4.21
N VAL A 92 18.01 -7.71 -2.97
CA VAL A 92 18.81 -7.04 -1.93
C VAL A 92 20.15 -7.74 -1.69
N GLN A 93 20.20 -9.07 -1.72
CA GLN A 93 21.43 -9.83 -1.47
C GLN A 93 22.51 -9.58 -2.53
N SER A 94 22.11 -9.31 -3.78
CA SER A 94 23.03 -9.09 -4.91
C SER A 94 23.21 -7.62 -5.28
N GLU A 95 22.16 -6.80 -5.17
CA GLU A 95 22.15 -5.40 -5.63
C GLU A 95 22.32 -4.39 -4.47
N GLY A 96 22.15 -4.84 -3.23
CA GLY A 96 22.24 -4.01 -2.03
C GLY A 96 20.94 -3.31 -1.66
N LEU A 97 20.78 -3.03 -0.36
CA LEU A 97 19.58 -2.41 0.22
C LEU A 97 19.24 -1.04 -0.38
N VAL A 98 20.25 -0.20 -0.58
CA VAL A 98 20.05 1.16 -1.10
C VAL A 98 19.43 1.10 -2.49
N ARG A 99 19.99 0.26 -3.37
CA ARG A 99 19.50 0.14 -4.76
C ARG A 99 18.10 -0.46 -4.82
N ALA A 100 17.83 -1.48 -4.01
CA ALA A 100 16.49 -2.07 -3.93
C ALA A 100 15.45 -1.05 -3.46
N ASN A 101 15.78 -0.23 -2.45
CA ASN A 101 14.89 0.82 -1.95
C ASN A 101 14.65 1.91 -3.00
N GLU A 102 15.67 2.33 -3.75
CA GLU A 102 15.50 3.28 -4.87
C GLU A 102 14.52 2.73 -5.90
N LEU A 103 14.71 1.47 -6.34
CA LEU A 103 13.84 0.83 -7.32
C LEU A 103 12.40 0.71 -6.80
N PHE A 104 12.22 0.32 -5.54
CA PHE A 104 10.89 0.25 -4.93
C PHE A 104 10.24 1.63 -4.84
N ALA A 105 11.01 2.66 -4.53
CA ALA A 105 10.52 4.04 -4.47
C ALA A 105 10.11 4.58 -5.85
N GLU A 106 10.80 4.19 -6.93
CA GLU A 106 10.37 4.50 -8.31
C GLU A 106 8.97 3.91 -8.60
N TRP A 107 8.67 2.70 -8.12
CA TRP A 107 7.33 2.11 -8.22
C TRP A 107 6.29 2.87 -7.39
N LEU A 108 6.61 3.21 -6.13
CA LEU A 108 5.70 3.96 -5.25
C LEU A 108 5.35 5.33 -5.81
N ARG A 109 6.31 6.00 -6.47
CA ARG A 109 6.10 7.30 -7.13
C ARG A 109 5.40 7.21 -8.49
N GLY A 110 5.11 6.01 -8.99
CA GLY A 110 4.48 5.81 -10.30
C GLY A 110 5.40 6.11 -11.49
N GLU A 111 6.72 6.09 -11.29
CA GLU A 111 7.71 6.36 -12.34
C GLU A 111 7.91 5.16 -13.29
N LYS A 112 7.46 3.97 -12.87
CA LYS A 112 7.53 2.76 -13.68
C LYS A 112 6.34 2.61 -14.60
N SER A 113 6.60 2.23 -15.85
CA SER A 113 5.59 2.01 -16.87
C SER A 113 5.62 0.59 -17.43
N MET A 114 4.47 0.18 -17.97
CA MET A 114 4.23 -1.15 -18.52
C MET A 114 3.53 -1.04 -19.87
N PRO A 115 3.78 -1.94 -20.85
CA PRO A 115 3.20 -1.90 -22.18
C PRO A 115 1.72 -2.37 -22.18
N PHE A 116 0.89 -1.75 -21.35
CA PHE A 116 -0.52 -2.09 -21.15
C PHE A 116 -1.47 -1.20 -21.96
N GLY A 117 -0.99 -0.08 -22.49
CA GLY A 117 -1.76 0.83 -23.31
C GLY A 117 -2.14 0.26 -24.68
N GLU A 118 -2.91 1.03 -25.43
CA GLU A 118 -3.32 0.62 -26.78
C GLU A 118 -2.08 0.37 -27.65
N ARG A 119 -2.11 -0.74 -28.41
CA ARG A 119 -0.99 -1.16 -29.29
C ARG A 119 0.35 -1.34 -28.55
N GLY A 120 0.31 -1.61 -27.23
CA GLY A 120 1.52 -1.84 -26.43
C GLY A 120 2.21 -0.56 -25.97
N GLU A 121 1.51 0.57 -25.97
CA GLU A 121 2.02 1.81 -25.38
C GLU A 121 2.36 1.62 -23.89
N HIS A 122 3.46 2.22 -23.46
CA HIS A 122 3.89 2.20 -22.07
C HIS A 122 3.06 3.18 -21.23
N THR A 123 2.22 2.64 -20.36
CA THR A 123 1.41 3.41 -19.40
C THR A 123 2.01 3.32 -18.01
N PRO A 124 2.05 4.40 -17.21
CA PRO A 124 2.55 4.37 -15.84
C PRO A 124 1.70 3.43 -14.97
N VAL A 125 2.34 2.73 -14.03
CA VAL A 125 1.67 1.90 -13.04
C VAL A 125 1.63 2.62 -11.71
N ARG A 126 0.43 2.93 -11.23
CA ARG A 126 0.18 3.63 -9.97
C ARG A 126 -0.02 2.65 -8.82
N LEU A 127 0.80 2.79 -7.78
CA LEU A 127 0.59 2.18 -6.46
C LEU A 127 -0.08 3.16 -5.48
N ILE A 128 0.09 4.45 -5.73
CA ILE A 128 -0.51 5.55 -4.98
C ILE A 128 -1.08 6.52 -6.01
N ASP A 129 -2.31 6.96 -5.80
CA ASP A 129 -2.95 8.02 -6.58
C ASP A 129 -2.63 9.37 -5.95
N PHE A 130 -1.62 10.05 -6.50
CA PHE A 130 -1.24 11.40 -6.06
C PHE A 130 -2.13 12.50 -6.65
N GLU A 131 -2.91 12.19 -7.70
CA GLU A 131 -3.83 13.15 -8.33
C GLU A 131 -5.15 13.23 -7.55
N ASN A 132 -5.64 12.08 -7.10
CA ASN A 132 -6.81 12.00 -6.23
C ASN A 132 -6.53 11.18 -4.97
N LEU A 133 -6.22 11.87 -3.87
CA LEU A 133 -5.92 11.24 -2.58
C LEU A 133 -7.10 10.44 -2.01
N SER A 134 -8.35 10.74 -2.40
CA SER A 134 -9.53 9.98 -1.96
C SER A 134 -9.51 8.54 -2.48
N ASN A 135 -8.78 8.28 -3.57
CA ASN A 135 -8.64 6.94 -4.14
C ASN A 135 -7.66 6.05 -3.37
N ASN A 136 -6.82 6.55 -2.45
CA ASN A 136 -5.88 5.67 -1.73
C ASN A 136 -6.56 4.87 -0.62
#